data_AF-A0AAV0WBB3-F1
#
_entry.id   AF-A0AAV0WBB3-F1
#
_cell.length_a   1.000
_cell.length_b   1.000
_cell.length_c   1.000
_cell.angle_alpha   90.00
_cell.angle_beta   90.00
_cell.angle_gamma   90.00
#
_symmetry.space_group_name_H-M   'P 1'
#
loop_
_entity.id
_entity.type
_entity.pdbx_description
1 polymer ?
#
loop_
_entity_poly.entity_id
_entity_poly.type
_entity_poly.pdbx_seq_one_letter_code
_entity_poly.pdbx_strand_id
1 'polypeptide(L)'
;MEKVRFELKPLSLPYTVMEHLPKLVQKVCPDSKVALKLKCGRTKTESIVTNVIGAVGKISVIDLTQKNKFAIIIDESTDTSTIKHMAVISRIVDNNLLVRDEFVTLIEVEKATADALYDLIIHFFIQNKILYKENMKGYAGDGANNIMGKHHSLATNLLKDVPDLFIMKCICHSFHLCASYACLKLPRFVEDFARNVHNYLNNSSKRLLEFKEFQVFCNIKPHKILYPGQTRWLSLLSVVNRLIEQYNALKLYFTSAVLKDKILNAQTVLDSLSNPFNLLYLQFLAFVLPFFVDLNIEMQSEGIKIHLFYDRIGTLYREILECYIKKDYIRNKKLYEIQYKNPSYYLHENNLFCGGTVSASICSR
;
A
#
# COMPACT_ATOMS: atom_id res chain seq x y z
N MET A 1 5.43 1.47 -3.40
CA MET A 1 5.54 0.77 -4.71
C MET A 1 4.52 -0.36 -4.92
N GLU A 2 3.40 -0.05 -5.57
CA GLU A 2 2.97 -0.91 -6.68
C GLU A 2 4.09 -0.90 -7.72
N LYS A 3 4.27 -2.00 -8.43
CA LYS A 3 5.33 -2.15 -9.43
C LYS A 3 5.25 -0.94 -10.38
N VAL A 4 6.34 -0.18 -10.51
CA VAL A 4 6.53 0.69 -11.67
C VAL A 4 6.68 -0.25 -12.87
N ARG A 5 5.54 -0.71 -13.40
CA ARG A 5 5.46 -1.39 -14.67
C ARG A 5 5.37 -0.29 -15.71
N PHE A 6 6.39 -0.21 -16.56
CA PHE A 6 6.26 0.51 -17.81
C PHE A 6 5.22 -0.25 -18.66
N GLU A 7 4.04 0.32 -18.76
CA GLU A 7 2.87 -0.25 -19.44
C GLU A 7 2.54 0.55 -20.70
N LEU A 8 2.09 -0.13 -21.76
CA LEU A 8 1.41 0.54 -22.85
C LEU A 8 0.04 1.02 -22.31
N LYS A 9 -0.06 2.32 -22.05
CA LYS A 9 -1.09 3.00 -21.23
C LYS A 9 -2.58 2.64 -21.48
N PRO A 10 -3.05 2.11 -22.63
CA PRO A 10 -4.44 1.67 -22.74
C PRO A 10 -4.71 0.23 -22.28
N LEU A 11 -3.71 -0.67 -22.26
CA LEU A 11 -3.93 -2.12 -22.15
C LEU A 11 -3.09 -2.84 -21.08
N SER A 12 -2.14 -2.18 -20.42
CA SER A 12 -1.33 -2.74 -19.33
C SER A 12 -0.65 -4.09 -19.66
N LEU A 13 -0.19 -4.26 -20.90
CA LEU A 13 0.43 -5.49 -21.39
C LEU A 13 1.95 -5.52 -21.11
N PRO A 14 2.51 -6.66 -20.68
CA PRO A 14 3.96 -6.79 -20.47
C PRO A 14 4.73 -6.87 -21.78
N TYR A 15 6.00 -6.43 -21.80
CA TYR A 15 6.87 -6.48 -22.98
C TYR A 15 7.05 -7.87 -23.58
N THR A 16 6.89 -8.92 -22.78
CA THR A 16 6.92 -10.32 -23.24
C THR A 16 5.85 -10.60 -24.30
N VAL A 17 4.75 -9.85 -24.32
CA VAL A 17 3.70 -9.97 -25.35
C VAL A 17 4.22 -9.64 -26.74
N MET A 18 5.21 -8.75 -26.87
CA MET A 18 5.78 -8.37 -28.17
C MET A 18 6.51 -9.51 -28.88
N GLU A 19 6.80 -10.62 -28.19
CA GLU A 19 7.33 -11.82 -28.81
C GLU A 19 6.31 -12.51 -29.74
N HIS A 20 5.01 -12.36 -29.44
CA HIS A 20 3.93 -13.02 -30.16
C HIS A 20 2.99 -12.05 -30.87
N LEU A 21 2.85 -10.82 -30.37
CA LEU A 21 1.88 -9.85 -30.88
C LEU A 21 2.05 -9.54 -32.37
N PRO A 22 3.26 -9.29 -32.91
CA PRO A 22 3.40 -9.08 -34.35
C PRO A 22 2.93 -10.27 -35.18
N LYS A 23 3.22 -11.51 -34.73
CA LYS A 23 2.78 -12.75 -35.41
C LYS A 23 1.26 -12.89 -35.36
N LEU A 24 0.64 -12.53 -34.24
CA LEU A 24 -0.81 -12.55 -34.09
C LEU A 24 -1.48 -11.53 -35.02
N VAL A 25 -0.98 -10.29 -35.04
CA VAL A 25 -1.49 -9.21 -35.91
C VAL A 25 -1.40 -9.60 -37.39
N GLN A 26 -0.30 -10.25 -37.80
CA GLN A 26 -0.12 -10.78 -39.15
C GLN A 26 -1.14 -11.87 -39.52
N LYS A 27 -1.50 -12.74 -38.57
CA LYS A 27 -2.51 -13.80 -38.78
C LYS A 27 -3.94 -13.27 -38.81
N VAL A 28 -4.26 -12.28 -37.97
CA VAL A 28 -5.59 -11.68 -37.88
C VAL A 28 -5.88 -10.75 -39.06
N CYS A 29 -4.85 -10.08 -39.60
CA CYS A 29 -4.97 -9.16 -40.72
C CYS A 29 -4.11 -9.59 -41.93
N PRO A 30 -4.41 -10.74 -42.57
CA PRO A 30 -3.56 -11.31 -43.64
C PRO A 30 -3.56 -10.48 -44.94
N ASP A 31 -4.59 -9.66 -45.15
CA ASP A 31 -4.77 -8.76 -46.29
C ASP A 31 -3.99 -7.43 -46.14
N SER A 32 -3.63 -7.06 -44.91
CA SER A 32 -2.92 -5.82 -44.63
C SER A 32 -1.42 -5.93 -44.90
N LYS A 33 -0.97 -5.30 -45.99
CA LYS A 33 0.47 -5.15 -46.32
C LYS A 33 1.27 -4.47 -45.20
N VAL A 34 0.62 -3.65 -44.37
CA VAL A 34 1.24 -2.99 -43.21
C VAL A 34 1.43 -3.99 -42.06
N ALA A 35 0.39 -4.77 -41.74
CA ALA A 35 0.44 -5.80 -40.70
C ALA A 35 1.51 -6.86 -41.00
N LEU A 36 1.57 -7.34 -42.25
CA LEU A 36 2.57 -8.30 -42.73
C LEU A 36 4.03 -7.81 -42.57
N LYS A 37 4.25 -6.49 -42.57
CA LYS A 37 5.58 -5.88 -42.42
C LYS A 37 5.96 -5.60 -40.96
N LEU A 38 5.04 -5.75 -40.01
CA LEU A 38 5.29 -5.44 -38.61
C LEU A 38 6.36 -6.39 -38.03
N LYS A 39 7.55 -5.87 -37.76
CA LYS A 39 8.67 -6.59 -37.14
C LYS A 39 9.13 -5.86 -35.87
N CYS A 40 8.64 -6.33 -34.72
CA CYS A 40 9.03 -5.79 -33.43
C CYS A 40 8.99 -6.88 -32.34
N GLY A 41 10.12 -7.57 -32.16
CA GLY A 41 10.26 -8.55 -31.06
C GLY A 41 10.52 -7.88 -29.71
N ARG A 42 10.67 -8.70 -28.66
CA ARG A 42 10.91 -8.25 -27.28
C ARG A 42 12.12 -7.31 -27.18
N THR A 43 13.29 -7.73 -27.66
CA THR A 43 14.54 -6.95 -27.57
C THR A 43 14.46 -5.62 -28.31
N LYS A 44 13.89 -5.61 -29.52
CA LYS A 44 13.70 -4.37 -30.29
C LYS A 44 12.73 -3.42 -29.58
N THR A 45 11.65 -3.94 -29.01
CA THR A 45 10.70 -3.14 -28.23
C THR A 45 11.39 -2.52 -27.02
N GLU A 46 12.13 -3.34 -26.26
CA GLU A 46 12.90 -2.91 -25.10
C GLU A 46 13.89 -1.79 -25.48
N SER A 47 14.65 -1.95 -26.56
CA SER A 47 15.56 -0.90 -27.04
C SER A 47 14.84 0.37 -27.46
N ILE A 48 13.69 0.29 -28.12
CA ILE A 48 12.89 1.47 -28.49
C ILE A 48 12.39 2.18 -27.23
N VAL A 49 11.86 1.44 -26.26
CA VAL A 49 11.33 2.04 -25.04
C VAL A 49 12.44 2.65 -24.21
N THR A 50 13.55 1.95 -23.98
CA THR A 50 14.63 2.44 -23.11
C THR A 50 15.42 3.56 -23.78
N ASN A 51 15.87 3.35 -25.02
CA ASN A 51 16.86 4.23 -25.65
C ASN A 51 16.24 5.35 -26.48
N VAL A 52 14.94 5.28 -26.79
CA VAL A 52 14.24 6.32 -27.57
C VAL A 52 13.18 6.98 -26.72
N ILE A 53 12.13 6.24 -26.34
CA ILE A 53 10.97 6.83 -25.64
C ILE A 53 11.37 7.32 -24.24
N GLY A 54 12.09 6.50 -23.48
CA GLY A 54 12.57 6.81 -22.15
C GLY A 54 13.60 7.94 -22.15
N ALA A 55 14.54 7.92 -23.12
CA ALA A 55 15.52 8.99 -23.28
C ALA A 55 14.87 10.34 -23.60
N VAL A 56 13.95 10.38 -24.58
CA VAL A 56 13.21 11.59 -24.95
C VAL A 56 12.28 12.03 -23.81
N GLY A 57 11.60 11.09 -23.16
CA GLY A 57 10.73 11.37 -22.01
C GLY A 57 11.50 11.99 -20.85
N LYS A 58 12.68 11.45 -20.51
CA LYS A 58 13.57 12.01 -19.48
C LYS A 58 13.96 13.46 -19.80
N ILE A 59 14.37 13.73 -21.04
CA ILE A 59 14.70 15.09 -21.48
C ILE A 59 13.49 16.02 -21.32
N SER A 60 12.30 15.57 -21.74
CA SER A 60 11.07 16.35 -21.64
C SER A 60 10.70 16.67 -20.18
N VAL A 61 10.79 15.69 -19.28
CA VAL A 61 10.48 15.88 -17.85
C VAL A 61 11.47 16.83 -17.18
N ILE A 62 12.76 16.73 -17.52
CA ILE A 62 13.79 17.65 -17.04
C ILE A 62 13.50 19.08 -17.51
N ASP A 63 13.23 19.27 -18.81
CA ASP A 63 12.91 20.58 -19.39
C ASP A 63 11.67 21.21 -18.74
N LEU A 64 10.62 20.41 -18.49
CA LEU A 64 9.43 20.85 -17.77
C LEU A 64 9.77 21.27 -16.33
N THR A 65 10.59 20.50 -15.62
CA THR A 65 10.99 20.78 -14.24
C THR A 65 11.87 22.04 -14.16
N GLN A 66 12.71 22.30 -15.18
CA GLN A 66 13.54 23.50 -15.24
C GLN A 66 12.69 24.78 -15.44
N LYS A 67 11.67 24.72 -16.29
CA LYS A 67 10.89 25.89 -16.73
C LYS A 67 9.76 26.29 -15.79
N ASN A 68 9.34 25.40 -14.89
CA ASN A 68 8.16 25.59 -14.06
C ASN A 68 8.48 25.49 -12.58
N LYS A 69 7.57 25.99 -11.74
CA LYS A 69 7.62 25.71 -10.30
C LYS A 69 7.20 24.27 -10.05
N PHE A 70 7.88 23.61 -9.12
CA PHE A 70 7.64 22.20 -8.85
C PHE A 70 7.76 21.88 -7.36
N ALA A 71 7.19 20.74 -6.97
CA ALA A 71 7.48 20.07 -5.72
C ALA A 71 8.06 18.70 -6.03
N ILE A 72 8.91 18.15 -5.16
CA ILE A 72 9.40 16.77 -5.30
C ILE A 72 8.70 15.85 -4.32
N ILE A 73 8.37 14.65 -4.78
CA ILE A 73 7.85 13.55 -3.98
C ILE A 73 8.87 12.42 -4.05
N ILE A 74 9.29 11.93 -2.88
CA ILE A 74 10.32 10.91 -2.76
C ILE A 74 9.76 9.67 -2.07
N ASP A 75 10.03 8.50 -2.64
CA ASP A 75 9.74 7.19 -2.06
C ASP A 75 11.00 6.31 -2.12
N GLU A 76 11.38 5.69 -1.00
CA GLU A 76 12.48 4.72 -0.95
C GLU A 76 11.94 3.30 -1.03
N SER A 77 12.59 2.44 -1.80
CA SER A 77 12.32 1.00 -1.75
C SER A 77 13.54 0.17 -2.07
N THR A 78 13.57 -1.04 -1.52
CA THR A 78 14.56 -2.07 -1.87
C THR A 78 14.03 -2.95 -2.99
N ASP A 79 14.86 -3.21 -3.99
CA ASP A 79 14.56 -4.17 -5.06
C ASP A 79 14.83 -5.63 -4.62
N THR A 80 14.55 -6.58 -5.51
CA THR A 80 14.75 -8.01 -5.24
C THR A 80 16.21 -8.42 -5.10
N SER A 81 17.13 -7.63 -5.65
CA SER A 81 18.59 -7.80 -5.53
C SER A 81 19.17 -7.11 -4.29
N THR A 82 18.32 -6.65 -3.37
CA THR A 82 18.70 -5.95 -2.12
C THR A 82 19.30 -4.56 -2.32
N ILE A 83 19.21 -4.01 -3.53
CA ILE A 83 19.65 -2.65 -3.84
C ILE A 83 18.53 -1.68 -3.43
N LYS A 84 18.87 -0.65 -2.67
CA LYS A 84 17.94 0.43 -2.32
C LYS A 84 17.89 1.45 -3.45
N HIS A 85 16.69 1.88 -3.77
CA HIS A 85 16.43 2.90 -4.76
C HIS A 85 15.55 4.00 -4.18
N MET A 86 15.80 5.22 -4.59
CA MET A 86 15.00 6.40 -4.31
C MET A 86 14.32 6.85 -5.59
N ALA A 87 13.00 6.73 -5.64
CA ALA A 87 12.20 7.27 -6.72
C ALA A 87 11.98 8.76 -6.49
N VAL A 88 12.25 9.56 -7.52
CA VAL A 88 12.01 11.02 -7.51
C VAL A 88 10.90 11.33 -8.51
N ILE A 89 9.82 11.88 -7.99
CA ILE A 89 8.68 12.36 -8.78
C ILE A 89 8.64 13.88 -8.64
N SER A 90 8.42 14.59 -9.75
CA SER A 90 8.24 16.04 -9.77
C SER A 90 6.76 16.33 -10.00
N ARG A 91 6.14 16.98 -9.02
CA ARG A 91 4.80 17.57 -9.15
C ARG A 91 4.96 18.96 -9.71
N ILE A 92 4.60 19.14 -10.98
CA ILE A 92 4.81 20.36 -11.74
C ILE A 92 3.48 21.08 -11.93
N VAL A 93 3.51 22.41 -11.79
CA VAL A 93 2.38 23.26 -12.17
C VAL A 93 2.77 24.01 -13.43
N ASP A 94 2.07 23.73 -14.53
CA ASP A 94 2.29 24.46 -15.79
C ASP A 94 1.61 25.84 -15.78
N ASN A 95 1.89 26.66 -16.80
CA ASN A 95 1.34 28.01 -16.92
C ASN A 95 -0.20 28.08 -17.01
N ASN A 96 -0.86 26.95 -17.32
CA ASN A 96 -2.32 26.85 -17.35
C ASN A 96 -2.90 26.36 -16.01
N LEU A 97 -2.08 26.34 -14.95
CA LEU A 97 -2.41 25.80 -13.62
C LEU A 97 -2.76 24.31 -13.63
N LEU A 98 -2.33 23.57 -14.67
CA LEU A 98 -2.50 22.13 -14.70
C LEU A 98 -1.38 21.48 -13.89
N VAL A 99 -1.79 20.66 -12.94
CA VAL A 99 -0.87 19.88 -12.08
C VAL A 99 -0.59 18.54 -12.75
N ARG A 100 0.69 18.17 -12.84
CA ARG A 100 1.12 16.87 -13.35
C ARG A 100 2.19 16.27 -12.45
N ASP A 101 2.09 14.97 -12.19
CA ASP A 101 3.10 14.21 -11.49
C ASP A 101 3.94 13.45 -12.51
N GLU A 102 5.20 13.84 -12.66
CA GLU A 102 6.12 13.26 -13.64
C GLU A 102 7.22 12.48 -12.94
N PHE A 103 7.41 11.23 -13.34
CA PHE A 103 8.52 10.41 -12.86
C PHE A 103 9.83 10.94 -13.44
N VAL A 104 10.72 11.44 -12.58
CA VAL A 104 11.96 12.09 -12.99
C VAL A 104 13.08 11.07 -13.14
N THR A 105 13.31 10.27 -12.10
CA THR A 105 14.40 9.31 -12.07
C THR A 105 14.24 8.31 -10.93
N LEU A 106 14.93 7.17 -11.06
CA LEU A 106 15.21 6.24 -9.97
C LEU A 106 16.71 6.34 -9.68
N ILE A 107 17.07 6.66 -8.44
CA ILE A 107 18.48 6.81 -8.03
C ILE A 107 18.83 5.65 -7.12
N GLU A 108 19.93 4.95 -7.41
CA GLU A 108 20.48 3.93 -6.53
C GLU A 108 21.06 4.57 -5.26
N VAL A 109 20.73 4.02 -4.10
CA VAL A 109 21.11 4.53 -2.78
C VAL A 109 21.95 3.50 -2.05
N GLU A 110 23.26 3.73 -1.98
CA GLU A 110 24.15 2.90 -1.17
C GLU A 110 23.93 3.12 0.34
N LYS A 111 23.74 4.40 0.73
CA LYS A 111 23.55 4.82 2.13
C LYS A 111 22.29 5.67 2.24
N ALA A 112 21.31 5.19 3.00
CA ALA A 112 20.06 5.90 3.26
C ALA A 112 20.19 6.91 4.43
N THR A 113 21.30 7.65 4.52
CA THR A 113 21.44 8.73 5.52
C THR A 113 20.90 10.03 4.96
N ALA A 114 20.49 10.95 5.85
CA ALA A 114 19.97 12.27 5.46
C ALA A 114 20.89 13.02 4.47
N ASP A 115 22.20 13.00 4.74
CA ASP A 115 23.19 13.70 3.92
C ASP A 115 23.42 13.01 2.59
N ALA A 116 23.53 11.68 2.57
CA ALA A 116 23.71 10.94 1.32
C ALA A 116 22.51 11.09 0.37
N LEU A 117 21.28 11.05 0.91
CA LEU A 117 20.07 11.29 0.13
C LEU A 117 20.04 12.72 -0.43
N TYR A 118 20.41 13.70 0.39
CA TYR A 118 20.52 15.10 -0.02
C TYR A 118 21.54 15.27 -1.16
N ASP A 119 22.75 14.76 -0.97
CA ASP A 119 23.82 14.85 -1.96
C ASP A 119 23.43 14.23 -3.29
N LEU A 120 22.77 13.06 -3.28
CA LEU A 120 22.27 12.40 -4.49
C LEU A 120 21.25 13.27 -5.25
N ILE A 121 20.32 13.91 -4.54
CA ILE A 121 19.29 14.78 -5.14
C ILE A 121 19.92 16.05 -5.69
N ILE A 122 20.79 16.71 -4.92
CA ILE A 122 21.45 17.94 -5.35
C ILE A 122 22.38 17.66 -6.52
N HIS A 123 23.13 16.56 -6.49
CA HIS A 123 23.95 16.13 -7.62
C HIS A 123 23.11 15.94 -8.88
N PHE A 124 21.96 15.25 -8.76
CA PHE A 124 21.02 15.09 -9.86
C PHE A 124 20.52 16.43 -10.39
N PHE A 125 20.14 17.38 -9.52
CA PHE A 125 19.70 18.70 -9.95
C PHE A 125 20.80 19.49 -10.66
N ILE A 126 22.04 19.47 -10.14
CA ILE A 126 23.17 20.18 -10.75
C ILE A 126 23.51 19.59 -12.12
N GLN A 127 23.64 18.26 -12.22
CA GLN A 127 23.92 17.58 -13.49
C GLN A 127 22.90 17.92 -14.57
N ASN A 128 21.63 18.03 -14.19
CA ASN A 128 20.53 18.34 -15.09
C ASN A 128 20.17 19.82 -15.13
N LYS A 129 21.00 20.73 -14.59
CA LYS A 129 20.79 22.19 -14.59
C LYS A 129 19.42 22.63 -14.07
N ILE A 130 18.87 21.92 -13.08
CA ILE A 130 17.60 22.26 -12.43
C ILE A 130 17.87 23.31 -11.35
N LEU A 131 17.26 24.49 -11.50
CA LEU A 131 17.37 25.61 -10.56
C LEU A 131 16.48 25.41 -9.33
N TYR A 132 16.74 24.35 -8.55
CA TYR A 132 15.88 23.93 -7.45
C TYR A 132 15.72 25.02 -6.37
N LYS A 133 16.75 25.84 -6.12
CA LYS A 133 16.69 26.93 -5.12
C LYS A 133 15.61 27.97 -5.44
N GLU A 134 15.32 28.18 -6.72
CA GLU A 134 14.35 29.18 -7.17
C GLU A 134 12.98 28.56 -7.47
N ASN A 135 12.99 27.35 -8.04
CA ASN A 135 11.81 26.73 -8.63
C ASN A 135 11.15 25.66 -7.77
N MET A 136 11.88 25.07 -6.82
CA MET A 136 11.30 24.09 -5.90
C MET A 136 10.48 24.82 -4.82
N LYS A 137 9.21 24.43 -4.67
CA LYS A 137 8.25 25.03 -3.73
C LYS A 137 7.65 24.02 -2.76
N GLY A 138 7.84 22.73 -2.99
CA GLY A 138 7.43 21.71 -2.04
C GLY A 138 8.29 20.47 -2.04
N TYR A 139 8.20 19.75 -0.94
CA TYR A 139 8.84 18.46 -0.73
C TYR A 139 7.88 17.55 0.03
N ALA A 140 7.70 16.33 -0.47
CA ALA A 140 6.97 15.29 0.21
C ALA A 140 7.77 13.98 0.23
N GLY A 141 7.61 13.22 1.31
CA GLY A 141 8.32 11.97 1.51
C GLY A 141 7.72 11.15 2.63
N ASP A 142 8.25 9.94 2.82
CA ASP A 142 7.83 9.07 3.91
C ASP A 142 8.13 9.67 5.30
N GLY A 143 7.66 9.00 6.34
CA GLY A 143 7.80 9.49 7.70
C GLY A 143 9.12 9.17 8.40
N ALA A 144 10.08 8.57 7.71
CA ALA A 144 11.31 8.04 8.32
C ALA A 144 12.20 9.16 8.83
N ASN A 145 13.02 8.86 9.85
CA ASN A 145 13.83 9.88 10.52
C ASN A 145 14.89 10.51 9.59
N ASN A 146 15.48 9.73 8.68
CA ASN A 146 16.42 10.21 7.66
C ASN A 146 15.74 11.12 6.61
N ILE A 147 14.43 10.96 6.36
CA ILE A 147 13.67 11.69 5.33
C ILE A 147 12.97 12.94 5.92
N MET A 148 12.28 12.81 7.06
CA MET A 148 11.42 13.83 7.68
C MET A 148 11.76 14.14 9.16
N GLY A 149 12.87 13.62 9.69
CA GLY A 149 13.29 13.86 11.07
C GLY A 149 13.48 15.35 11.41
N LYS A 150 13.09 15.74 12.62
CA LYS A 150 13.08 17.14 13.09
C LYS A 150 14.47 17.78 13.21
N HIS A 151 15.49 16.99 13.55
CA HIS A 151 16.83 17.50 13.88
C HIS A 151 17.82 17.36 12.72
N HIS A 152 17.81 16.22 12.05
CA HIS A 152 18.69 15.93 10.92
C HIS A 152 18.01 14.96 9.95
N SER A 153 17.60 15.49 8.81
CA SER A 153 16.92 14.75 7.75
C SER A 153 17.13 15.41 6.39
N LEU A 154 16.76 14.69 5.34
CA LEU A 154 16.67 15.25 4.00
C LEU A 154 15.79 16.52 3.99
N ALA A 155 14.64 16.49 4.67
CA ALA A 155 13.76 17.65 4.81
C ALA A 155 14.47 18.87 5.41
N THR A 156 15.18 18.68 6.53
CA THR A 156 15.88 19.78 7.20
C THR A 156 17.07 20.29 6.39
N ASN A 157 17.73 19.42 5.61
CA ASN A 157 18.81 19.82 4.72
C ASN A 157 18.27 20.61 3.52
N LEU A 158 17.16 20.18 2.90
CA LEU A 158 16.52 20.95 1.82
C LEU A 158 16.01 22.32 2.29
N LEU A 159 15.49 22.43 3.52
CA LEU A 159 15.05 23.72 4.10
C LEU A 159 16.19 24.72 4.30
N LYS A 160 17.40 24.26 4.61
CA LYS A 160 18.56 25.16 4.74
C LYS A 160 18.85 25.86 3.41
N ASP A 161 18.65 25.15 2.30
CA ASP A 161 18.91 25.65 0.95
C ASP A 161 17.70 26.35 0.32
N VAL A 162 16.48 25.95 0.69
CA VAL A 162 15.22 26.51 0.21
C VAL A 162 14.32 26.82 1.42
N PRO A 163 14.46 28.00 2.05
CA PRO A 163 13.73 28.33 3.29
C PRO A 163 12.20 28.34 3.16
N ASP A 164 11.67 28.70 1.98
CA ASP A 164 10.23 28.79 1.71
C ASP A 164 9.60 27.44 1.28
N LEU A 165 10.29 26.32 1.53
CA LEU A 165 9.86 25.00 1.07
C LEU A 165 8.66 24.50 1.88
N PHE A 166 7.56 24.18 1.20
CA PHE A 166 6.43 23.50 1.83
C PHE A 166 6.74 22.02 2.03
N ILE A 167 6.76 21.55 3.27
CA ILE A 167 7.03 20.14 3.60
C ILE A 167 5.75 19.39 3.93
N MET A 168 5.57 18.23 3.31
CA MET A 168 4.47 17.32 3.57
C MET A 168 4.97 15.91 3.89
N LYS A 169 4.78 15.47 5.13
CA LYS A 169 4.99 14.07 5.51
C LYS A 169 3.88 13.20 4.91
N CYS A 170 4.24 11.99 4.49
CA CYS A 170 3.29 11.02 3.96
C CYS A 170 2.19 10.70 4.99
N ILE A 171 0.97 11.12 4.67
CA ILE A 171 -0.24 10.88 5.47
C ILE A 171 -0.53 9.39 5.55
N CYS A 172 -0.41 8.67 4.43
CA CYS A 172 -0.64 7.23 4.35
C CYS A 172 0.31 6.44 5.27
N HIS A 173 1.58 6.83 5.30
CA HIS A 173 2.56 6.24 6.21
C HIS A 173 2.21 6.54 7.68
N SER A 174 1.71 7.74 7.98
CA SER A 174 1.29 8.11 9.33
C SER A 174 0.09 7.27 9.81
N PHE A 175 -0.92 7.08 8.96
CA PHE A 175 -2.04 6.18 9.28
C PHE A 175 -1.61 4.73 9.40
N HIS A 176 -0.67 4.28 8.57
CA HIS A 176 -0.09 2.95 8.69
C HIS A 176 0.58 2.74 10.05
N LEU A 177 1.38 3.70 10.52
CA LEU A 177 2.00 3.64 11.84
C LEU A 177 0.96 3.61 12.96
N CYS A 178 -0.10 4.43 12.87
CA CYS A 178 -1.19 4.41 13.86
C CYS A 178 -1.83 3.02 13.95
N ALA A 179 -2.20 2.43 12.82
CA ALA A 179 -2.83 1.11 12.78
C ALA A 179 -1.86 -0.01 13.23
N SER A 180 -0.58 0.06 12.83
CA SER A 180 0.46 -0.87 13.25
C SER A 180 0.66 -0.84 14.77
N TYR A 181 0.84 0.34 15.37
CA TYR A 181 0.99 0.48 16.81
C TYR A 181 -0.27 0.07 17.59
N ALA A 182 -1.46 0.31 17.04
CA ALA A 182 -2.70 -0.17 17.64
C ALA A 182 -2.76 -1.70 17.64
N CYS A 183 -2.36 -2.36 16.55
CA CYS A 183 -2.36 -3.82 16.48
C CYS A 183 -1.30 -4.49 17.37
N LEU A 184 -0.24 -3.78 17.79
CA LEU A 184 0.66 -4.28 18.86
C LEU A 184 -0.05 -4.44 20.21
N LYS A 185 -1.24 -3.86 20.39
CA LYS A 185 -2.08 -4.06 21.58
C LYS A 185 -3.01 -5.27 21.47
N LEU A 186 -3.11 -5.88 20.29
CA LEU A 186 -3.88 -7.10 20.10
C LEU A 186 -3.07 -8.33 20.52
N PRO A 187 -3.73 -9.42 20.91
CA PRO A 187 -3.03 -10.65 21.24
C PRO A 187 -2.26 -11.21 20.04
N ARG A 188 -1.01 -11.62 20.27
CA ARG A 188 -0.12 -12.17 19.22
C ARG A 188 -0.71 -13.39 18.51
N PHE A 189 -1.53 -14.19 19.19
CA PHE A 189 -2.09 -15.42 18.64
C PHE A 189 -2.91 -15.20 17.35
N VAL A 190 -3.47 -14.01 17.13
CA VAL A 190 -4.26 -13.68 15.94
C VAL A 190 -3.34 -13.59 14.70
N GLU A 191 -2.20 -12.92 14.83
CA GLU A 191 -1.20 -12.83 13.76
C GLU A 191 -0.51 -14.17 13.56
N ASP A 192 -0.16 -14.87 14.65
CA ASP A 192 0.45 -16.20 14.59
C ASP A 192 -0.48 -17.18 13.87
N PHE A 193 -1.78 -17.14 14.15
CA PHE A 193 -2.78 -17.94 13.44
C PHE A 193 -2.74 -17.69 11.92
N ALA A 194 -2.78 -16.42 11.49
CA ALA A 194 -2.73 -16.06 10.08
C ALA A 194 -1.45 -16.58 9.39
N ARG A 195 -0.29 -16.42 10.05
CA ARG A 195 1.01 -16.90 9.57
C ARG A 195 1.05 -18.42 9.48
N ASN A 196 0.60 -19.11 10.52
CA ASN A 196 0.63 -20.57 10.62
C ASN A 196 -0.25 -21.24 9.56
N VAL A 197 -1.46 -20.73 9.33
CA VAL A 197 -2.35 -21.24 8.26
C VAL A 197 -1.68 -21.10 6.90
N HIS A 198 -1.16 -19.90 6.59
CA HIS A 198 -0.49 -19.67 5.30
C HIS A 198 0.71 -20.61 5.10
N ASN A 199 1.62 -20.65 6.08
CA ASN A 199 2.83 -21.45 6.00
C ASN A 199 2.51 -22.95 5.87
N TYR A 200 1.53 -23.45 6.63
CA TYR A 200 1.17 -24.88 6.59
C TYR A 200 0.69 -25.32 5.20
N LEU A 201 -0.20 -24.53 4.59
CA LEU A 201 -0.78 -24.83 3.29
C LEU A 201 0.21 -24.58 2.16
N ASN A 202 0.89 -23.42 2.14
CA ASN A 202 1.71 -23.00 1.01
C ASN A 202 3.02 -23.79 0.89
N ASN A 203 3.44 -24.51 1.94
CA ASN A 203 4.58 -25.41 1.92
C ASN A 203 4.33 -26.72 1.14
N SER A 204 3.09 -27.01 0.72
CA SER A 204 2.78 -28.24 0.00
C SER A 204 1.70 -28.03 -1.05
N SER A 205 2.04 -28.33 -2.32
CA SER A 205 1.08 -28.35 -3.42
C SER A 205 -0.06 -29.35 -3.18
N LYS A 206 0.23 -30.49 -2.54
CA LYS A 206 -0.77 -31.49 -2.13
C LYS A 206 -1.78 -30.89 -1.15
N ARG A 207 -1.31 -30.23 -0.08
CA ARG A 207 -2.19 -29.59 0.92
C ARG A 207 -3.07 -28.51 0.31
N LEU A 208 -2.54 -27.74 -0.66
CA LEU A 208 -3.34 -26.74 -1.39
C LEU A 208 -4.45 -27.38 -2.22
N LEU A 209 -4.18 -28.51 -2.87
CA LEU A 209 -5.19 -29.25 -3.65
C LEU A 209 -6.24 -29.87 -2.75
N GLU A 210 -5.84 -30.51 -1.65
CA GLU A 210 -6.77 -31.07 -0.67
C GLU A 210 -7.63 -29.97 -0.04
N PHE A 211 -7.03 -28.85 0.41
CA PHE A 211 -7.79 -27.74 0.96
C PHE A 211 -8.82 -27.19 -0.03
N LYS A 212 -8.50 -27.13 -1.33
CA LYS A 212 -9.45 -26.73 -2.37
C LYS A 212 -10.69 -27.62 -2.41
N GLU A 213 -10.59 -28.91 -2.13
CA GLU A 213 -11.74 -29.81 -2.05
C GLU A 213 -12.67 -29.42 -0.89
N PHE A 214 -12.11 -29.04 0.28
CA PHE A 214 -12.90 -28.52 1.40
C PHE A 214 -13.57 -27.18 1.10
N GLN A 215 -12.92 -26.31 0.33
CA GLN A 215 -13.53 -25.05 -0.14
C GLN A 215 -14.75 -25.33 -1.02
N VAL A 216 -14.61 -26.26 -1.97
CA VAL A 216 -15.72 -26.67 -2.84
C VAL A 216 -16.83 -27.33 -2.03
N PHE A 217 -16.49 -28.20 -1.07
CA PHE A 217 -17.46 -28.85 -0.18
C PHE A 217 -18.26 -27.83 0.65
N CYS A 218 -17.62 -26.78 1.15
CA CYS A 218 -18.27 -25.68 1.88
C CYS A 218 -19.02 -24.70 0.97
N ASN A 219 -19.08 -24.94 -0.34
CA ASN A 219 -19.69 -24.04 -1.33
C ASN A 219 -19.13 -22.61 -1.29
N ILE A 220 -17.82 -22.47 -1.08
CA ILE A 220 -17.11 -21.18 -1.10
C ILE A 220 -16.11 -21.15 -2.24
N LYS A 221 -15.80 -19.94 -2.73
CA LYS A 221 -14.88 -19.77 -3.85
C LYS A 221 -13.47 -20.28 -3.48
N PRO A 222 -12.86 -21.17 -4.29
CA PRO A 222 -11.51 -21.63 -4.04
C PRO A 222 -10.47 -20.52 -4.12
N HIS A 223 -9.68 -20.42 -3.06
CA HIS A 223 -8.84 -19.27 -2.81
C HIS A 223 -7.60 -19.69 -2.02
N LYS A 224 -6.41 -19.25 -2.48
CA LYS A 224 -5.19 -19.39 -1.68
C LYS A 224 -5.26 -18.47 -0.46
N ILE A 225 -4.73 -18.94 0.67
CA ILE A 225 -4.59 -18.10 1.87
C ILE A 225 -3.45 -17.11 1.65
N LEU A 226 -3.72 -15.84 1.95
CA LEU A 226 -2.77 -14.75 1.78
C LEU A 226 -1.79 -14.69 2.96
N TYR A 227 -0.56 -14.28 2.70
CA TYR A 227 0.44 -14.07 3.74
C TYR A 227 0.29 -12.67 4.36
N PRO A 228 0.34 -12.52 5.69
CA PRO A 228 0.40 -11.21 6.33
C PRO A 228 1.76 -10.55 6.12
N GLY A 229 1.87 -9.74 5.06
CA GLY A 229 3.08 -8.98 4.72
C GLY A 229 3.29 -7.80 5.69
N GLN A 230 4.53 -7.61 6.16
CA GLN A 230 4.86 -6.57 7.14
C GLN A 230 4.72 -5.12 6.60
N THR A 231 4.93 -4.91 5.30
CA THR A 231 5.08 -3.55 4.72
C THR A 231 3.84 -2.99 4.02
N ARG A 232 2.71 -3.73 4.00
CA ARG A 232 1.54 -3.34 3.21
C ARG A 232 0.23 -3.56 3.96
N TRP A 233 -0.21 -2.58 4.74
CA TRP A 233 -1.47 -2.67 5.50
C TRP A 233 -2.71 -2.94 4.65
N LEU A 234 -2.74 -2.42 3.42
CA LEU A 234 -3.80 -2.71 2.44
C LEU A 234 -3.97 -4.23 2.24
N SER A 235 -2.88 -5.00 2.39
CA SER A 235 -2.91 -6.46 2.31
C SER A 235 -3.43 -7.14 3.57
N LEU A 236 -3.37 -6.51 4.76
CA LEU A 236 -3.82 -7.14 6.00
C LEU A 236 -5.34 -7.30 6.02
N LEU A 237 -6.11 -6.30 5.58
CA LEU A 237 -7.56 -6.44 5.46
C LEU A 237 -7.93 -7.59 4.53
N SER A 238 -7.20 -7.73 3.41
CA SER A 238 -7.39 -8.85 2.48
C SER A 238 -7.09 -10.19 3.13
N VAL A 239 -6.05 -10.29 3.96
CA VAL A 239 -5.71 -11.51 4.72
C VAL A 239 -6.82 -11.83 5.72
N VAL A 240 -7.26 -10.85 6.52
CA VAL A 240 -8.32 -11.02 7.52
C VAL A 240 -9.63 -11.48 6.86
N ASN A 241 -10.07 -10.77 5.83
CA ASN A 241 -11.28 -11.14 5.08
C ASN A 241 -11.16 -12.53 4.48
N ARG A 242 -9.99 -12.89 3.92
CA ARG A 242 -9.72 -14.23 3.39
C ARG A 242 -9.79 -15.31 4.47
N LEU A 243 -9.29 -15.05 5.67
CA LEU A 243 -9.35 -16.01 6.77
C LEU A 243 -10.78 -16.19 7.29
N ILE A 244 -11.57 -15.12 7.38
CA ILE A 244 -12.99 -15.18 7.79
C ILE A 244 -13.82 -15.93 6.74
N GLU A 245 -13.67 -15.58 5.46
CA GLU A 245 -14.35 -16.23 4.33
C GLU A 245 -14.09 -17.75 4.33
N GLN A 246 -12.86 -18.15 4.64
CA GLN A 246 -12.40 -19.53 4.56
C GLN A 246 -12.47 -20.28 5.89
N TYR A 247 -12.97 -19.66 6.95
CA TYR A 247 -12.83 -20.13 8.34
C TYR A 247 -13.42 -21.53 8.55
N ASN A 248 -14.62 -21.78 8.04
CA ASN A 248 -15.28 -23.09 8.18
C ASN A 248 -14.57 -24.19 7.37
N ALA A 249 -14.16 -23.89 6.14
CA ALA A 249 -13.39 -24.83 5.33
C ALA A 249 -12.02 -25.16 5.96
N LEU A 250 -11.34 -24.15 6.53
CA LEU A 250 -10.11 -24.33 7.28
C LEU A 250 -10.36 -25.23 8.50
N LYS A 251 -11.43 -25.00 9.26
CA LYS A 251 -11.77 -25.83 10.43
C LYS A 251 -11.99 -27.29 10.05
N LEU A 252 -12.74 -27.57 8.99
CA LEU A 252 -12.96 -28.95 8.51
C LEU A 252 -11.66 -29.59 8.00
N TYR A 253 -10.88 -28.84 7.20
CA TYR A 253 -9.61 -29.32 6.68
C TYR A 253 -8.64 -29.68 7.80
N PHE A 254 -8.42 -28.79 8.77
CA PHE A 254 -7.49 -29.04 9.87
C PHE A 254 -7.98 -30.12 10.84
N THR A 255 -9.30 -30.29 10.98
CA THR A 255 -9.87 -31.46 11.68
C THR A 255 -9.46 -32.76 10.99
N SER A 256 -9.60 -32.84 9.65
CA SER A 256 -9.14 -34.02 8.91
C SER A 256 -7.61 -34.18 8.91
N ALA A 257 -6.86 -33.08 8.82
CA ALA A 257 -5.40 -33.12 8.73
C ALA A 257 -4.77 -33.61 10.04
N VAL A 258 -5.30 -33.22 11.19
CA VAL A 258 -4.86 -33.71 12.50
C VAL A 258 -5.07 -35.22 12.62
N LEU A 259 -6.20 -35.74 12.15
CA LEU A 259 -6.51 -37.17 12.18
C LEU A 259 -5.58 -38.00 11.28
N LYS A 260 -5.17 -37.46 10.14
CA LYS A 260 -4.34 -38.15 9.13
C LYS A 260 -2.84 -38.03 9.40
N ASP A 261 -2.35 -36.80 9.61
CA ASP A 261 -0.92 -36.50 9.51
C ASP A 261 -0.22 -36.36 10.88
N LYS A 262 -0.97 -36.26 12.00
CA LYS A 262 -0.44 -36.10 13.38
C LYS A 262 0.70 -35.07 13.52
N ILE A 263 0.68 -34.01 12.72
CA ILE A 263 1.68 -32.93 12.75
C ILE A 263 1.27 -31.89 13.79
N LEU A 264 2.19 -31.55 14.72
CA LEU A 264 1.96 -30.54 15.76
C LEU A 264 1.42 -29.22 15.21
N ASN A 265 1.98 -28.73 14.10
CA ASN A 265 1.53 -27.49 13.46
C ASN A 265 0.05 -27.53 13.00
N ALA A 266 -0.44 -28.69 12.56
CA ALA A 266 -1.85 -28.83 12.19
C ALA A 266 -2.75 -28.74 13.43
N GLN A 267 -2.32 -29.33 14.55
CA GLN A 267 -3.02 -29.24 15.84
C GLN A 267 -3.06 -27.80 16.34
N THR A 268 -1.92 -27.09 16.34
CA THR A 268 -1.85 -25.68 16.76
C THR A 268 -2.81 -24.79 15.98
N VAL A 269 -2.93 -25.01 14.66
CA VAL A 269 -3.87 -24.27 13.82
C VAL A 269 -5.32 -24.66 14.14
N LEU A 270 -5.62 -25.94 14.35
CA LEU A 270 -6.95 -26.41 14.74
C LEU A 270 -7.39 -25.85 16.10
N ASP A 271 -6.49 -25.80 17.08
CA ASP A 271 -6.75 -25.20 18.39
C ASP A 271 -7.09 -23.72 18.25
N SER A 272 -6.37 -23.01 17.37
CA SER A 272 -6.64 -21.59 17.05
C SER A 272 -7.97 -21.39 16.31
N LEU A 273 -8.39 -22.33 15.47
CA LEU A 273 -9.71 -22.34 14.79
C LEU A 273 -10.86 -22.72 15.73
N SER A 274 -10.54 -23.44 16.79
CA SER A 274 -11.49 -23.83 17.83
C SER A 274 -11.61 -22.78 18.91
N ASN A 275 -10.59 -21.93 19.08
CA ASN A 275 -10.61 -20.82 20.02
C ASN A 275 -11.66 -19.77 19.59
N PRO A 276 -12.74 -19.60 20.38
CA PRO A 276 -13.80 -18.66 20.07
C PRO A 276 -13.35 -17.19 19.94
N PHE A 277 -12.25 -16.80 20.61
CA PHE A 277 -11.73 -15.44 20.57
C PHE A 277 -11.02 -15.12 19.25
N ASN A 278 -10.44 -16.11 18.59
CA ASN A 278 -9.68 -15.88 17.37
C ASN A 278 -10.59 -15.36 16.23
N LEU A 279 -11.76 -15.99 16.06
CA LEU A 279 -12.75 -15.49 15.10
C LEU A 279 -13.25 -14.08 15.48
N LEU A 280 -13.49 -13.82 16.77
CA LEU A 280 -13.94 -12.50 17.23
C LEU A 280 -12.90 -11.40 16.93
N TYR A 281 -11.60 -11.67 17.16
CA TYR A 281 -10.54 -10.72 16.81
C TYR A 281 -10.41 -10.51 15.30
N LEU A 282 -10.56 -11.55 14.48
CA LEU A 282 -10.58 -11.39 13.03
C LEU A 282 -11.77 -10.54 12.59
N GLN A 283 -12.97 -10.78 13.14
CA GLN A 283 -14.17 -9.98 12.85
C GLN A 283 -14.00 -8.52 13.30
N PHE A 284 -13.40 -8.29 14.48
CA PHE A 284 -13.04 -6.95 14.94
C PHE A 284 -12.08 -6.26 13.97
N LEU A 285 -11.02 -6.95 13.54
CA LEU A 285 -10.09 -6.44 12.53
C LEU A 285 -10.79 -6.14 11.20
N ALA A 286 -11.69 -7.01 10.74
CA ALA A 286 -12.47 -6.77 9.52
C ALA A 286 -13.37 -5.53 9.63
N PHE A 287 -13.78 -5.13 10.85
CA PHE A 287 -14.53 -3.91 11.12
C PHE A 287 -13.63 -2.65 11.18
N VAL A 288 -12.49 -2.70 11.89
CA VAL A 288 -11.66 -1.50 12.12
C VAL A 288 -10.65 -1.20 11.02
N LEU A 289 -10.15 -2.23 10.31
CA LEU A 289 -9.17 -2.05 9.24
C LEU A 289 -9.68 -1.20 8.05
N PRO A 290 -10.95 -1.33 7.60
CA PRO A 290 -11.51 -0.49 6.54
C PRO A 290 -11.35 1.02 6.79
N PHE A 291 -11.46 1.48 8.05
CA PHE A 291 -11.24 2.88 8.42
C PHE A 291 -9.92 3.44 7.87
N PHE A 292 -8.86 2.62 7.92
CA PHE A 292 -7.54 3.02 7.45
C PHE A 292 -7.31 2.68 5.98
N VAL A 293 -7.85 1.55 5.50
CA VAL A 293 -7.66 1.09 4.12
C VAL A 293 -8.34 2.02 3.13
N ASP A 294 -9.61 2.37 3.37
CA ASP A 294 -10.40 3.17 2.44
C ASP A 294 -9.84 4.59 2.33
N LEU A 295 -9.45 5.19 3.46
CA LEU A 295 -8.79 6.49 3.48
C LEU A 295 -7.45 6.45 2.74
N ASN A 296 -6.68 5.37 2.90
CA ASN A 296 -5.39 5.23 2.22
C ASN A 296 -5.56 5.11 0.69
N ILE A 297 -6.56 4.35 0.23
CA ILE A 297 -6.92 4.27 -1.20
C ILE A 297 -7.31 5.66 -1.72
N GLU A 298 -8.13 6.40 -0.98
CA GLU A 298 -8.58 7.73 -1.37
C GLU A 298 -7.41 8.74 -1.46
N MET A 299 -6.50 8.71 -0.48
CA MET A 299 -5.31 9.57 -0.42
C MET A 299 -4.29 9.28 -1.52
N GLN A 300 -4.30 8.06 -2.08
CA GLN A 300 -3.45 7.66 -3.21
C GLN A 300 -4.12 7.90 -4.58
N SER A 301 -5.35 8.42 -4.62
CA SER A 301 -6.01 8.70 -5.89
C SER A 301 -5.32 9.85 -6.63
N GLU A 302 -5.32 9.79 -7.97
CA GLU A 302 -4.65 10.79 -8.83
C GLU A 302 -5.31 12.19 -8.77
N GLY A 303 -6.57 12.26 -8.33
CA GLY A 303 -7.31 13.52 -8.26
C GLY A 303 -6.95 14.39 -7.06
N ILE A 304 -6.89 15.71 -7.25
CA ILE A 304 -6.64 16.68 -6.16
C ILE A 304 -7.88 16.78 -5.26
N LYS A 305 -7.82 16.12 -4.10
CA LYS A 305 -8.94 16.04 -3.13
C LYS A 305 -8.62 16.66 -1.77
N ILE A 306 -7.61 17.52 -1.69
CA ILE A 306 -7.18 18.12 -0.42
C ILE A 306 -8.31 18.85 0.33
N HIS A 307 -9.24 19.44 -0.42
CA HIS A 307 -10.43 20.13 0.12
C HIS A 307 -11.43 19.19 0.80
N LEU A 308 -11.40 17.88 0.51
CA LEU A 308 -12.27 16.87 1.13
C LEU A 308 -11.62 16.19 2.34
N PHE A 309 -10.28 16.21 2.41
CA PHE A 309 -9.54 15.40 3.37
C PHE A 309 -9.75 15.82 4.82
N TYR A 310 -9.92 17.12 5.10
CA TYR A 310 -10.18 17.58 6.47
C TYR A 310 -11.48 16.98 7.02
N ASP A 311 -12.57 17.12 6.27
CA ASP A 311 -13.88 16.60 6.67
C ASP A 311 -13.90 15.08 6.71
N ARG A 312 -13.22 14.42 5.76
CA ARG A 312 -13.11 12.97 5.71
C ARG A 312 -12.35 12.40 6.91
N ILE A 313 -11.19 12.95 7.23
CA ILE A 313 -10.39 12.56 8.41
C ILE A 313 -11.18 12.88 9.69
N GLY A 314 -11.84 14.03 9.74
CA GLY A 314 -12.68 14.42 10.88
C GLY A 314 -13.84 13.45 11.13
N THR A 315 -14.50 13.01 10.07
CA THR A 315 -15.57 12.01 10.12
C THR A 315 -15.02 10.68 10.63
N LEU A 316 -13.94 10.19 10.04
CA LEU A 316 -13.30 8.94 10.46
C LEU A 316 -12.85 8.98 11.93
N TYR A 317 -12.28 10.10 12.36
CA TYR A 317 -11.87 10.29 13.75
C TYR A 317 -13.07 10.16 14.68
N ARG A 318 -14.20 10.81 14.36
CA ARG A 318 -15.44 10.69 15.15
C ARG A 318 -15.97 9.26 15.16
N GLU A 319 -16.00 8.57 14.02
CA GLU A 319 -16.45 7.17 13.93
C GLU A 319 -15.63 6.25 14.85
N ILE A 320 -14.30 6.41 14.87
CA ILE A 320 -13.42 5.67 15.78
C ILE A 320 -13.73 6.02 17.24
N LEU A 321 -13.91 7.30 17.57
CA LEU A 321 -14.24 7.71 18.94
C LEU A 321 -15.60 7.20 19.40
N GLU A 322 -16.61 7.18 18.54
CA GLU A 322 -17.94 6.67 18.85
C GLU A 322 -17.94 5.18 19.23
N CYS A 323 -16.87 4.45 18.93
CA CYS A 323 -16.71 3.05 19.36
C CYS A 323 -16.49 2.92 20.87
N TYR A 324 -15.96 3.94 21.55
CA TYR A 324 -15.59 3.87 22.97
C TYR A 324 -15.89 5.14 23.80
N ILE A 325 -16.36 6.22 23.18
CA ILE A 325 -16.72 7.49 23.83
C ILE A 325 -18.21 7.78 23.63
N LYS A 326 -18.85 8.38 24.64
CA LYS A 326 -20.26 8.79 24.63
C LYS A 326 -20.58 9.68 23.41
N LYS A 327 -21.57 9.27 22.60
CA LYS A 327 -21.97 9.95 21.36
C LYS A 327 -22.41 11.40 21.60
N ASP A 328 -23.16 11.66 22.67
CA ASP A 328 -23.64 13.01 23.00
C ASP A 328 -22.51 13.99 23.28
N TYR A 329 -21.40 13.50 23.83
CA TYR A 329 -20.21 14.32 24.05
C TYR A 329 -19.50 14.66 22.73
N ILE A 330 -19.35 13.68 21.83
CA ILE A 330 -18.67 13.86 20.53
C ILE A 330 -19.45 14.84 19.64
N ARG A 331 -20.76 14.66 19.52
CA ARG A 331 -21.62 15.42 18.60
C ARG A 331 -21.65 16.92 18.91
N ASN A 332 -21.54 17.26 20.19
CA ASN A 332 -21.62 18.64 20.67
C ASN A 332 -20.26 19.36 20.74
N LYS A 333 -19.19 18.75 20.19
CA LYS A 333 -17.82 19.29 20.26
C LYS A 333 -17.17 19.41 18.88
N LYS A 334 -16.39 20.48 18.70
CA LYS A 334 -15.47 20.59 17.57
C LYS A 334 -14.34 19.57 17.72
N LEU A 335 -13.77 19.11 16.60
CA LEU A 335 -12.80 18.01 16.59
C LEU A 335 -11.63 18.22 17.56
N TYR A 336 -11.08 19.44 17.60
CA TYR A 336 -9.93 19.79 18.44
C TYR A 336 -10.28 19.97 19.94
N GLU A 337 -11.56 20.04 20.29
CA GLU A 337 -12.02 20.18 21.68
C GLU A 337 -12.30 18.82 22.34
N ILE A 338 -12.30 17.73 21.56
CA ILE A 338 -12.61 16.40 22.06
C ILE A 338 -11.45 15.86 22.90
N GLN A 339 -11.66 15.79 24.21
CA GLN A 339 -10.73 15.16 25.14
C GLN A 339 -10.77 13.62 25.06
N TYR A 340 -10.25 13.05 23.98
CA TYR A 340 -10.29 11.60 23.71
C TYR A 340 -9.54 10.74 24.73
N LYS A 341 -8.68 11.33 25.57
CA LYS A 341 -7.94 10.64 26.64
C LYS A 341 -8.63 10.69 28.01
N ASN A 342 -9.73 11.42 28.14
CA ASN A 342 -10.40 11.60 29.43
C ASN A 342 -11.39 10.44 29.67
N PRO A 343 -11.13 9.56 30.65
CA PRO A 343 -11.96 8.37 30.88
C PRO A 343 -13.40 8.67 31.31
N SER A 344 -13.70 9.87 31.83
CA SER A 344 -15.05 10.26 32.24
C SER A 344 -16.06 10.23 31.08
N TYR A 345 -15.57 10.34 29.84
CA TYR A 345 -16.40 10.31 28.64
C TYR A 345 -16.48 8.92 27.99
N TYR A 346 -15.76 7.93 28.52
CA TYR A 346 -15.78 6.59 27.95
C TYR A 346 -17.14 5.91 28.16
N LEU A 347 -17.46 5.02 27.24
CA LEU A 347 -18.56 4.08 27.39
C LEU A 347 -18.18 3.03 28.44
N HIS A 348 -19.18 2.49 29.13
CA HIS A 348 -18.98 1.29 29.95
C HIS A 348 -18.57 0.12 29.04
N GLU A 349 -17.82 -0.86 29.56
CA GLU A 349 -17.26 -1.97 28.76
C GLU A 349 -18.33 -2.72 27.95
N ASN A 350 -19.50 -2.97 28.55
CA ASN A 350 -20.65 -3.61 27.89
C ASN A 350 -21.25 -2.81 26.72
N ASN A 351 -20.93 -1.52 26.62
CA ASN A 351 -21.45 -0.60 25.61
C ASN A 351 -20.40 -0.26 24.54
N LEU A 352 -19.20 -0.84 24.60
CA LEU A 352 -18.18 -0.68 23.56
C LEU A 352 -18.68 -1.28 22.24
N PHE A 353 -18.47 -0.55 21.15
CA PHE A 353 -18.84 -1.01 19.82
C PHE A 353 -17.63 -1.54 19.08
N CYS A 354 -17.56 -2.87 18.93
CA CYS A 354 -16.48 -3.59 18.25
C CYS A 354 -16.87 -4.04 16.83
N GLY A 355 -17.95 -3.50 16.27
CA GLY A 355 -18.51 -3.87 14.98
C GLY A 355 -19.71 -4.81 15.08
N GLY A 356 -20.68 -4.66 14.17
CA GLY A 356 -21.95 -5.38 14.22
C GLY A 356 -21.81 -6.90 14.20
N THR A 357 -20.86 -7.43 13.42
CA THR A 357 -20.59 -8.88 13.35
C THR A 357 -20.05 -9.41 14.68
N VAL A 358 -19.20 -8.65 15.37
CA VAL A 358 -18.68 -9.03 16.69
C VAL A 358 -19.81 -9.03 17.71
N SER A 359 -20.64 -7.98 17.73
CA SER A 359 -21.81 -7.91 18.60
C SER A 359 -22.76 -9.09 18.40
N ALA A 360 -23.07 -9.44 17.14
CA ALA A 360 -23.91 -10.59 16.82
C ALA A 360 -23.29 -11.91 17.33
N SER A 361 -21.98 -12.11 17.12
CA SER A 361 -21.26 -13.32 17.57
C SER A 361 -21.18 -13.45 19.10
N ILE A 362 -21.17 -12.33 19.83
CA ILE A 362 -21.20 -12.32 21.30
C ILE A 362 -22.62 -12.64 21.79
N CYS A 363 -23.66 -12.07 21.19
CA CYS A 363 -25.04 -12.32 21.56
C CYS A 363 -25.56 -13.73 21.19
N SER A 364 -24.93 -14.40 20.22
CA SER A 364 -25.29 -15.76 19.80
C SER A 364 -24.67 -16.87 20.66
N ARG A 365 -23.94 -16.51 21.72
CA ARG A 365 -23.37 -17.43 22.71
C ARG A 365 -24.06 -17.23 24.04
#